data_AF-A0A9D5A798-F1
#
_entry.id   AF-A0A9D5A798-F1
#
_cell.length_a   1.000
_cell.length_b   1.000
_cell.length_c   1.000
_cell.angle_alpha   90.00
_cell.angle_beta   90.00
_cell.angle_gamma   90.00
#
_symmetry.space_group_name_H-M   'P 1'
#
loop_
_entity.id
_entity.type
_entity.pdbx_description
1 polymer ?
#
loop_
_entity_poly.entity_id
_entity_poly.type
_entity_poly.pdbx_seq_one_letter_code
_entity_poly.pdbx_strand_id
1 'polypeptide(L)'
;IKIEPSFPLNFSYRRKEIGHFKTRLELLRMTEILDLPEGCIATILSRTTPVDAGRFSLISKTFRSAADSDAVWNQFLPSDSNFIASVVSQFPSLANAPTKKALYLALSDHPIIVDHGYKSVQLDRKSGNFRYMLAARSLTIIWSDHDDYWKWIDLPYSRFPEVAELLNVCWFDIHGTINTVALSSNTEYAAYLVFKMVDPHGFQNRPVELSVFVEGGHSSTKNVCLDPNVRHRSHNRVVGLQCPTVRSDGWSEIEMGEFFNSGIENEEVHMKVLETAGNWKRGFFVEGIEVRPK
;
A
#
# COMPACT_ATOMS: atom_id res chain seq x y z
N ILE A 1 81.54 17.84 -15.07
CA ILE A 1 81.00 18.17 -13.73
C ILE A 1 80.84 19.68 -13.66
N LYS A 2 79.61 20.12 -13.33
CA LYS A 2 79.16 21.46 -12.88
C LYS A 2 79.53 22.69 -13.73
N ILE A 3 78.50 23.27 -14.34
CA ILE A 3 78.42 24.67 -14.76
C ILE A 3 77.46 25.38 -13.78
N GLU A 4 77.86 26.57 -13.33
CA GLU A 4 77.11 27.49 -12.47
C GLU A 4 75.91 28.17 -13.18
N PRO A 5 74.98 28.80 -12.42
CA PRO A 5 73.72 29.35 -12.93
C PRO A 5 73.73 30.89 -13.07
N SER A 6 72.88 31.45 -13.95
CA SER A 6 72.33 32.82 -13.80
C SER A 6 71.18 33.17 -14.80
N PHE A 7 69.98 33.39 -14.23
CA PHE A 7 68.89 34.35 -14.60
C PHE A 7 68.18 34.30 -16.01
N PRO A 8 67.03 34.98 -16.23
CA PRO A 8 65.68 34.60 -15.78
C PRO A 8 64.60 34.56 -16.90
N LEU A 9 63.43 34.03 -16.52
CA LEU A 9 62.06 34.14 -17.06
C LEU A 9 61.79 35.01 -18.32
N ASN A 10 61.16 34.39 -19.32
CA ASN A 10 60.31 35.07 -20.31
C ASN A 10 58.86 34.58 -20.21
N PHE A 11 58.02 35.40 -19.56
CA PHE A 11 56.56 35.29 -19.47
C PHE A 11 55.93 35.99 -20.69
N SER A 12 55.66 35.29 -21.80
CA SER A 12 54.71 35.85 -22.78
C SER A 12 53.96 34.85 -23.67
N TYR A 13 54.36 33.58 -23.75
CA TYR A 13 53.77 32.66 -24.72
C TYR A 13 52.67 31.71 -24.21
N ARG A 14 52.25 31.81 -22.93
CA ARG A 14 51.23 30.91 -22.36
C ARG A 14 49.81 31.50 -22.22
N ARG A 15 49.53 32.68 -22.80
CA ARG A 15 48.22 33.34 -22.67
C ARG A 15 47.23 33.06 -23.81
N LYS A 16 47.67 32.54 -24.96
CA LYS A 16 46.75 32.29 -26.11
C LYS A 16 46.10 30.90 -26.11
N GLU A 17 46.74 29.87 -25.55
CA GLU A 17 46.12 28.53 -25.47
C GLU A 17 45.12 28.38 -24.32
N ILE A 18 45.28 29.15 -23.25
CA ILE A 18 44.33 29.16 -22.12
C ILE A 18 43.01 29.84 -22.54
N GLY A 19 43.04 30.78 -23.49
CA GLY A 19 41.84 31.42 -24.03
C GLY A 19 40.95 30.48 -24.85
N HIS A 20 41.55 29.55 -25.61
CA HIS A 20 40.82 28.61 -26.48
C HIS A 20 40.32 27.36 -25.71
N PHE A 21 40.97 27.01 -24.59
CA PHE A 21 40.44 26.00 -23.67
C PHE A 21 39.33 26.55 -22.76
N LYS A 22 39.35 27.85 -22.44
CA LYS A 22 38.29 28.49 -21.65
C LYS A 22 36.97 28.58 -22.42
N THR A 23 37.01 28.84 -23.74
CA THR A 23 35.81 28.78 -24.60
C THR A 23 35.28 27.37 -24.83
N ARG A 24 36.13 26.33 -24.68
CA ARG A 24 35.70 24.93 -24.82
C ARG A 24 35.16 24.33 -23.52
N LEU A 25 35.53 24.89 -22.36
CA LEU A 25 34.90 24.57 -21.07
C LEU A 25 33.60 25.36 -20.79
N GLU A 26 33.39 26.52 -21.41
CA GLU A 26 32.10 27.22 -21.40
C GLU A 26 31.02 26.52 -22.27
N LEU A 27 31.42 25.53 -23.09
CA LEU A 27 30.51 24.69 -23.89
C LEU A 27 30.03 23.42 -23.17
N LEU A 28 30.57 23.11 -21.98
CA LEU A 28 29.92 22.20 -21.05
C LEU A 28 29.06 23.05 -20.12
N ARG A 29 28.01 23.70 -20.67
CA ARG A 29 26.82 23.99 -19.86
C ARG A 29 26.45 22.66 -19.23
N MET A 30 26.58 22.57 -17.91
CA MET A 30 25.79 21.59 -17.17
C MET A 30 24.36 21.85 -17.61
N THR A 31 23.80 20.99 -18.44
CA THR A 31 22.40 21.08 -18.82
C THR A 31 21.64 21.02 -17.50
N GLU A 32 21.15 22.17 -17.06
CA GLU A 32 20.32 22.19 -15.87
C GLU A 32 19.06 21.41 -16.24
N ILE A 33 18.47 20.70 -15.28
CA ILE A 33 17.27 19.89 -15.55
C ILE A 33 16.12 20.73 -16.13
N LEU A 34 16.14 22.05 -15.90
CA LEU A 34 15.23 23.05 -16.44
C LEU A 34 15.42 23.33 -17.94
N ASP A 35 16.59 23.04 -18.51
CA ASP A 35 16.92 23.21 -19.93
C ASP A 35 16.53 21.98 -20.77
N LEU A 36 16.07 20.89 -20.13
CA LEU A 36 15.64 19.69 -20.82
C LEU A 36 14.30 19.92 -21.55
N PRO A 37 14.10 19.35 -22.75
CA PRO A 37 12.79 19.33 -23.40
C PRO A 37 11.73 18.67 -22.50
N GLU A 38 10.49 19.13 -22.62
CA GLU A 38 9.35 18.62 -21.82
C GLU A 38 9.23 17.09 -21.89
N GLY A 39 9.43 16.48 -23.06
CA GLY A 39 9.39 15.02 -23.22
C GLY A 39 10.50 14.29 -22.45
N CYS A 40 11.70 14.88 -22.33
CA CYS A 40 12.77 14.31 -21.52
C CYS A 40 12.43 14.41 -20.03
N ILE A 41 11.86 15.54 -19.60
CA ILE A 41 11.38 15.72 -18.23
C ILE A 41 10.28 14.70 -17.93
N ALA A 42 9.30 14.53 -18.83
CA ALA A 42 8.23 13.54 -18.69
C ALA A 42 8.78 12.11 -18.57
N THR A 43 9.77 11.75 -19.40
CA THR A 43 10.43 10.44 -19.34
C THR A 43 11.15 10.22 -18.00
N ILE A 44 11.77 11.25 -17.44
CA ILE A 44 12.39 11.18 -16.11
C ILE A 44 11.31 11.02 -15.04
N LEU A 45 10.27 11.86 -15.06
CA LEU A 45 9.19 11.85 -14.08
C LEU A 45 8.42 10.52 -14.08
N SER A 46 8.23 9.89 -15.25
CA SER A 46 7.54 8.59 -15.36
C SER A 46 8.32 7.43 -14.72
N ARG A 47 9.57 7.66 -14.29
CA ARG A 47 10.40 6.70 -13.55
C ARG A 47 10.52 7.05 -12.06
N THR A 48 9.82 8.09 -11.60
CA THR A 48 9.73 8.48 -10.19
C THR A 48 8.44 7.96 -9.57
N THR A 49 8.08 8.45 -8.37
CA THR A 49 6.77 8.16 -7.77
C THR A 49 5.71 9.18 -8.23
N PRO A 50 4.42 8.83 -8.21
CA PRO A 50 3.32 9.77 -8.45
C PRO A 50 3.38 11.01 -7.54
N VAL A 51 3.81 10.82 -6.29
CA VAL A 51 4.00 11.89 -5.31
C VAL A 51 5.11 12.83 -5.74
N ASP A 52 6.23 12.29 -6.20
CA ASP A 52 7.37 13.10 -6.65
C ASP A 52 7.04 13.85 -7.93
N ALA A 53 6.38 13.21 -8.91
CA ALA A 53 5.87 13.91 -10.09
C ALA A 53 4.96 15.10 -9.70
N GLY A 54 4.08 14.90 -8.71
CA GLY A 54 3.27 15.97 -8.13
C GLY A 54 4.10 17.10 -7.53
N ARG A 55 5.18 16.79 -6.79
CA ARG A 55 6.11 17.81 -6.23
C ARG A 55 6.87 18.55 -7.32
N PHE A 56 7.38 17.84 -8.32
CA PHE A 56 8.10 18.41 -9.45
C PHE A 56 7.22 19.38 -10.25
N SER A 57 5.91 19.13 -10.35
CA SER A 57 4.94 20.02 -11.03
C SER A 57 4.90 21.46 -10.47
N LEU A 58 5.43 21.68 -9.27
CA LEU A 58 5.47 22.97 -8.59
C LEU A 58 6.71 23.81 -8.94
N ILE A 59 7.73 23.22 -9.57
CA ILE A 59 9.02 23.88 -9.82
C ILE A 59 8.93 24.90 -10.96
N SER A 60 8.32 24.52 -12.09
CA SER A 60 8.21 25.39 -13.28
C SER A 60 7.00 25.01 -14.14
N LYS A 61 6.65 25.87 -15.11
CA LYS A 61 5.58 25.58 -16.08
C LYS A 61 5.89 24.35 -16.92
N THR A 62 7.14 24.17 -17.34
CA THR A 62 7.59 23.01 -18.13
C THR A 62 7.46 21.73 -17.31
N PHE A 63 7.89 21.76 -16.04
CA PHE A 63 7.73 20.63 -15.13
C PHE A 63 6.27 20.30 -14.85
N ARG A 64 5.41 21.32 -14.71
CA ARG A 64 3.97 21.13 -14.56
C ARG A 64 3.36 20.42 -15.76
N SER A 65 3.65 20.91 -16.97
CA SER A 65 3.16 20.32 -18.21
C SER A 65 3.62 18.86 -18.35
N ALA A 66 4.92 18.61 -18.13
CA ALA A 66 5.47 17.26 -18.16
C ALA A 66 4.83 16.33 -17.11
N ALA A 67 4.70 16.79 -15.86
CA ALA A 67 4.14 16.03 -14.74
C ALA A 67 2.65 15.72 -14.91
N ASP A 68 1.91 16.55 -15.65
CA ASP A 68 0.48 16.37 -15.91
C ASP A 68 0.21 15.56 -17.18
N SER A 69 1.25 15.20 -17.94
CA SER A 69 1.11 14.46 -19.20
C SER A 69 0.68 13.00 -19.01
N ASP A 70 -0.22 12.51 -19.86
CA ASP A 70 -0.67 11.12 -19.83
C ASP A 70 0.47 10.11 -20.08
N ALA A 71 1.56 10.53 -20.74
CA ALA A 71 2.76 9.71 -20.90
C ALA A 71 3.38 9.33 -19.54
N VAL A 72 3.36 10.24 -18.57
CA VAL A 72 3.82 9.99 -17.19
C VAL A 72 2.83 9.08 -16.47
N TRP A 73 1.54 9.44 -16.47
CA TRP A 73 0.53 8.73 -15.68
C TRP A 73 0.20 7.34 -16.21
N ASN A 74 0.43 7.05 -17.49
CA ASN A 74 0.37 5.68 -18.03
C ASN A 74 1.41 4.74 -17.39
N GLN A 75 2.54 5.25 -16.91
CA GLN A 75 3.55 4.43 -16.20
C GLN A 75 3.24 4.26 -14.71
N PHE A 76 2.41 5.13 -14.15
CA PHE A 76 1.97 5.05 -12.75
C PHE A 76 0.72 4.21 -12.55
N LEU A 77 -0.09 4.06 -13.60
CA LEU A 77 -1.21 3.14 -13.58
C LEU A 77 -0.68 1.70 -13.61
N PRO A 78 -1.30 0.78 -12.87
CA PRO A 78 -0.93 -0.62 -12.85
C PRO A 78 -0.84 -1.22 -14.25
N SER A 79 0.17 -2.06 -14.48
CA SER A 79 0.41 -2.72 -15.77
C SER A 79 -0.70 -3.68 -16.19
N ASP A 80 -1.55 -4.13 -15.25
CA ASP A 80 -2.69 -5.00 -15.55
C ASP A 80 -3.83 -4.20 -16.21
N SER A 81 -3.66 -4.00 -17.52
CA SER A 81 -4.62 -3.29 -18.37
C SER A 81 -6.00 -3.95 -18.41
N ASN A 82 -6.10 -5.27 -18.23
CA ASN A 82 -7.37 -6.00 -18.29
C ASN A 82 -8.18 -5.77 -17.01
N PHE A 83 -7.52 -5.82 -15.85
CA PHE A 83 -8.17 -5.54 -14.59
C PHE A 83 -8.66 -4.08 -14.51
N ILE A 84 -7.80 -3.11 -14.89
CA ILE A 84 -8.21 -1.70 -14.94
C ILE A 84 -9.40 -1.51 -15.88
N ALA A 85 -9.38 -2.12 -17.07
CA ALA A 85 -10.49 -2.02 -18.01
C ALA A 85 -11.79 -2.59 -17.42
N SER A 86 -11.71 -3.73 -16.73
CA SER A 86 -12.85 -4.34 -16.05
C SER A 86 -13.43 -3.40 -14.97
N VAL A 87 -12.60 -2.86 -14.08
CA VAL A 87 -13.04 -1.91 -13.05
C VAL A 87 -13.62 -0.66 -13.70
N VAL A 88 -12.92 -0.03 -14.65
CA VAL A 88 -13.39 1.19 -15.33
C VAL A 88 -14.73 0.96 -16.04
N SER A 89 -14.96 -0.21 -16.62
CA SER A 89 -16.23 -0.54 -17.29
C SER A 89 -17.43 -0.59 -16.34
N GLN A 90 -17.20 -0.90 -15.06
CA GLN A 90 -18.25 -0.99 -14.05
C GLN A 90 -18.61 0.37 -13.44
N PHE A 91 -17.73 1.37 -13.58
CA PHE A 91 -17.89 2.68 -12.94
C PHE A 91 -17.83 3.83 -13.96
N PRO A 92 -18.99 4.36 -14.40
CA PRO A 92 -19.05 5.42 -15.41
C PRO A 92 -18.27 6.69 -15.06
N SER A 93 -18.12 7.01 -13.77
CA SER A 93 -17.31 8.14 -13.30
C SER A 93 -15.82 7.96 -13.61
N LEU A 94 -15.31 6.73 -13.56
CA LEU A 94 -13.92 6.41 -13.92
C LEU A 94 -13.73 6.40 -15.44
N ALA A 95 -14.70 5.88 -16.19
CA ALA A 95 -14.64 5.83 -17.65
C ALA A 95 -14.61 7.24 -18.28
N ASN A 96 -15.25 8.21 -17.64
CA ASN A 96 -15.31 9.60 -18.09
C ASN A 96 -14.16 10.48 -17.55
N ALA A 97 -13.14 9.90 -16.93
CA ALA A 97 -12.00 10.66 -16.43
C ALA A 97 -11.29 11.39 -17.61
N PRO A 98 -11.08 12.72 -17.52
CA PRO A 98 -10.57 13.51 -18.65
C PRO A 98 -9.08 13.28 -18.95
N THR A 99 -8.32 12.77 -17.97
CA THR A 99 -6.89 12.49 -18.07
C THR A 99 -6.53 11.23 -17.28
N LYS A 100 -5.38 10.61 -17.58
CA LYS A 100 -4.87 9.47 -16.81
C LYS A 100 -4.54 9.84 -15.38
N LYS A 101 -4.12 11.09 -15.15
CA LYS A 101 -3.97 11.66 -13.80
C LYS A 101 -5.29 11.68 -13.04
N ALA A 102 -6.37 12.15 -13.66
CA ALA A 102 -7.68 12.19 -13.03
C ALA A 102 -8.19 10.77 -12.72
N LEU A 103 -7.96 9.81 -13.63
CA LEU A 103 -8.28 8.40 -13.40
C LEU A 103 -7.49 7.83 -12.21
N TYR A 104 -6.18 8.06 -12.16
CA TYR A 104 -5.33 7.62 -11.05
C TYR A 104 -5.83 8.17 -9.71
N LEU A 105 -6.12 9.48 -9.66
CA LEU A 105 -6.63 10.12 -8.45
C LEU A 105 -7.95 9.52 -8.01
N ALA A 106 -8.90 9.34 -8.94
CA ALA A 106 -10.19 8.72 -8.64
C ALA A 106 -10.06 7.28 -8.11
N LEU A 107 -9.15 6.48 -8.68
CA LEU A 107 -8.83 5.13 -8.19
C LEU A 107 -8.15 5.14 -6.80
N SER A 108 -7.44 6.22 -6.47
CA SER A 108 -6.71 6.36 -5.20
C SER A 108 -7.53 7.01 -4.08
N ASP A 109 -8.52 7.85 -4.40
CA ASP A 109 -9.21 8.68 -3.42
C ASP A 109 -10.30 7.89 -2.66
N HIS A 110 -10.98 6.97 -3.33
CA HIS A 110 -12.05 6.17 -2.73
C HIS A 110 -11.94 4.68 -3.08
N PRO A 111 -12.20 3.77 -2.12
CA PRO A 111 -12.26 2.35 -2.41
C PRO A 111 -13.47 2.03 -3.29
N ILE A 112 -13.26 1.14 -4.24
CA ILE A 112 -14.25 0.70 -5.21
C ILE A 112 -14.71 -0.69 -4.82
N ILE A 113 -16.01 -0.87 -4.65
CA ILE A 113 -16.59 -2.16 -4.27
C ILE A 113 -16.79 -3.00 -5.54
N VAL A 114 -16.22 -4.20 -5.54
CA VAL A 114 -16.27 -5.16 -6.64
C VAL A 114 -16.72 -6.53 -6.11
N ASP A 115 -16.85 -7.51 -7.02
CA ASP A 115 -17.15 -8.90 -6.65
C ASP A 115 -18.41 -9.03 -5.78
N HIS A 116 -19.52 -8.46 -6.28
CA HIS A 116 -20.82 -8.49 -5.62
C HIS A 116 -20.86 -7.89 -4.19
N GLY A 117 -19.94 -6.99 -3.86
CA GLY A 117 -19.89 -6.40 -2.52
C GLY A 117 -18.89 -7.06 -1.57
N TYR A 118 -18.16 -8.07 -2.04
CA TYR A 118 -17.31 -8.89 -1.19
C TYR A 118 -15.84 -8.51 -1.23
N LYS A 119 -15.45 -7.63 -2.15
CA LYS A 119 -14.10 -7.09 -2.21
C LYS A 119 -14.15 -5.59 -2.45
N SER A 120 -13.18 -4.88 -1.90
CA SER A 120 -12.92 -3.50 -2.29
C SER A 120 -11.51 -3.36 -2.83
N VAL A 121 -11.35 -2.52 -3.84
CA VAL A 121 -10.08 -2.25 -4.50
C VAL A 121 -9.84 -0.76 -4.50
N GLN A 122 -8.62 -0.37 -4.17
CA GLN A 122 -8.18 1.01 -4.19
C GLN A 122 -6.73 1.04 -4.67
N LEU A 123 -6.32 2.14 -5.27
CA LEU A 123 -4.92 2.37 -5.58
C LEU A 123 -4.20 2.96 -4.37
N ASP A 124 -3.03 2.41 -4.03
CA ASP A 124 -2.14 3.10 -3.11
C ASP A 124 -1.51 4.31 -3.81
N ARG A 125 -1.71 5.50 -3.23
CA ARG A 125 -1.34 6.78 -3.84
C ARG A 125 0.17 6.98 -4.00
N LYS A 126 0.98 6.26 -3.21
CA LYS A 126 2.44 6.40 -3.20
C LYS A 126 3.09 5.46 -4.20
N SER A 127 2.67 4.20 -4.20
CA SER A 127 3.25 3.14 -5.03
C SER A 127 2.57 3.01 -6.39
N GLY A 128 1.28 3.37 -6.50
CA GLY A 128 0.47 3.04 -7.68
C GLY A 128 0.07 1.57 -7.75
N ASN A 129 0.32 0.79 -6.69
CA ASN A 129 -0.09 -0.61 -6.62
C ASN A 129 -1.51 -0.73 -6.03
N PHE A 130 -2.20 -1.81 -6.38
CA PHE A 130 -3.53 -2.05 -5.82
C PHE A 130 -3.44 -2.53 -4.38
N ARG A 131 -4.30 -1.98 -3.53
CA ARG A 131 -4.67 -2.52 -2.23
C ARG A 131 -6.07 -3.12 -2.32
N TYR A 132 -6.24 -4.26 -1.65
CA TYR A 132 -7.48 -5.01 -1.61
C TYR A 132 -8.01 -5.07 -0.19
N MET A 133 -9.32 -5.16 -0.04
CA MET A 133 -9.91 -5.58 1.22
C MET A 133 -10.97 -6.63 0.92
N LEU A 134 -10.83 -7.77 1.60
CA LEU A 134 -11.78 -8.87 1.62
C LEU A 134 -12.84 -8.55 2.67
N ALA A 135 -14.10 -8.41 2.26
CA ALA A 135 -15.22 -8.23 3.19
C ALA A 135 -15.38 -9.45 4.09
N ALA A 136 -15.97 -9.31 5.27
CA ALA A 136 -16.26 -10.43 6.16
C ALA A 136 -17.06 -11.56 5.46
N ARG A 137 -17.96 -11.20 4.53
CA ARG A 137 -18.71 -12.15 3.69
C ARG A 137 -17.84 -13.00 2.74
N SER A 138 -16.64 -12.55 2.39
CA SER A 138 -15.67 -13.34 1.62
C SER A 138 -14.75 -14.21 2.49
N LEU A 139 -14.85 -14.10 3.81
CA LEU A 139 -14.04 -14.88 4.75
C LEU A 139 -14.75 -16.18 5.09
N THR A 140 -13.98 -17.24 5.28
CA THR A 140 -14.49 -18.47 5.90
C THR A 140 -14.43 -18.29 7.40
N ILE A 141 -15.60 -18.11 8.02
CA ILE A 141 -15.75 -17.94 9.46
C ILE A 141 -16.45 -19.18 10.03
N ILE A 142 -15.79 -19.89 10.95
CA ILE A 142 -16.39 -21.06 11.58
C ILE A 142 -17.67 -20.66 12.34
N TRP A 143 -18.72 -21.45 12.11
CA TRP A 143 -20.08 -21.27 12.64
C TRP A 143 -20.84 -20.04 12.15
N SER A 144 -20.39 -19.40 11.07
CA SER A 144 -21.05 -18.20 10.54
C SER A 144 -22.41 -18.44 9.86
N ASP A 145 -22.75 -19.70 9.66
CA ASP A 145 -24.05 -20.20 9.22
C ASP A 145 -25.06 -20.38 10.37
N HIS A 146 -24.63 -20.16 11.62
CA HIS A 146 -25.46 -20.29 12.81
C HIS A 146 -25.71 -18.92 13.46
N ASP A 147 -26.97 -18.47 13.40
CA ASP A 147 -27.41 -17.18 13.96
C ASP A 147 -27.25 -17.07 15.48
N ASP A 148 -27.02 -18.17 16.19
CA ASP A 148 -26.72 -18.19 17.63
C ASP A 148 -25.28 -17.73 17.93
N TYR A 149 -24.39 -17.80 16.94
CA TYR A 149 -22.95 -17.60 17.11
C TYR A 149 -22.45 -16.34 16.39
N TRP A 150 -22.93 -16.13 15.17
CA TRP A 150 -22.60 -14.97 14.35
C TRP A 150 -23.85 -14.34 13.77
N LYS A 151 -23.82 -13.02 13.63
CA LYS A 151 -24.88 -12.29 12.94
C LYS A 151 -24.28 -11.44 11.84
N TRP A 152 -24.93 -11.44 10.70
CA TRP A 152 -24.61 -10.54 9.61
C TRP A 152 -25.45 -9.28 9.76
N ILE A 153 -24.79 -8.14 9.90
CA ILE A 153 -25.45 -6.87 10.19
C ILE A 153 -25.01 -5.78 9.22
N ASP A 154 -25.94 -4.89 8.90
CA ASP A 154 -25.65 -3.61 8.28
C ASP A 154 -25.16 -2.65 9.38
N LEU A 155 -23.92 -2.17 9.23
CA LEU A 155 -23.38 -1.12 10.08
C LEU A 155 -23.20 0.14 9.24
N PRO A 156 -23.87 1.25 9.63
CA PRO A 156 -23.56 2.56 9.10
C PRO A 156 -22.06 2.83 9.19
N TYR A 157 -21.50 3.42 8.14
CA TYR A 157 -20.06 3.72 8.01
C TYR A 157 -19.14 2.50 7.84
N SER A 158 -19.67 1.30 7.59
CA SER A 158 -18.85 0.23 7.02
C SER A 158 -18.58 0.47 5.54
N ARG A 159 -17.43 0.01 5.06
CA ARG A 159 -17.09 -0.05 3.64
C ARG A 159 -17.98 -1.06 2.89
N PHE A 160 -18.46 -2.10 3.57
CA PHE A 160 -19.24 -3.19 2.98
C PHE A 160 -20.69 -3.19 3.47
N PRO A 161 -21.62 -3.76 2.70
CA PRO A 161 -23.05 -3.80 3.10
C PRO A 161 -23.30 -4.59 4.39
N GLU A 162 -22.50 -5.62 4.65
CA GLU A 162 -22.63 -6.46 5.82
C GLU A 162 -21.28 -6.71 6.48
N VAL A 163 -21.27 -6.74 7.81
CA VAL A 163 -20.16 -7.15 8.65
C VAL A 163 -20.57 -8.35 9.52
N ALA A 164 -19.58 -9.10 10.01
CA ALA A 164 -19.84 -10.23 10.91
C ALA A 164 -19.76 -9.78 12.38
N GLU A 165 -20.87 -9.84 13.10
CA GLU A 165 -20.95 -9.63 14.54
C GLU A 165 -20.83 -10.98 15.27
N LEU A 166 -19.90 -11.07 16.21
CA LEU A 166 -19.75 -12.21 17.10
C LEU A 166 -20.70 -12.11 18.29
N LEU A 167 -21.68 -13.02 18.36
CA LEU A 167 -22.70 -13.04 19.42
C LEU A 167 -22.27 -13.81 20.66
N ASN A 168 -21.83 -15.07 20.51
CA ASN A 168 -21.37 -15.86 21.65
C ASN A 168 -20.63 -17.14 21.24
N VAL A 169 -19.31 -17.18 21.35
CA VAL A 169 -18.53 -18.41 21.06
C VAL A 169 -17.39 -18.62 22.06
N CYS A 170 -16.98 -19.87 22.28
CA CYS A 170 -15.85 -20.18 23.18
C CYS A 170 -14.47 -20.13 22.49
N TRP A 171 -14.46 -20.26 21.16
CA TRP A 171 -13.31 -20.13 20.27
C TRP A 171 -13.80 -19.64 18.90
N PHE A 172 -12.92 -19.13 18.05
CA PHE A 172 -13.27 -18.82 16.67
C PHE A 172 -12.07 -18.99 15.75
N ASP A 173 -12.38 -19.25 14.48
CA ASP A 173 -11.38 -19.38 13.43
C ASP A 173 -11.91 -18.70 12.15
N ILE A 174 -11.15 -17.73 11.65
CA ILE A 174 -11.50 -16.88 10.51
C ILE A 174 -10.37 -16.96 9.50
N HIS A 175 -10.70 -17.32 8.26
CA HIS A 175 -9.76 -17.48 7.16
C HIS A 175 -10.13 -16.57 6.00
N GLY A 176 -9.16 -15.84 5.48
CA GLY A 176 -9.24 -15.15 4.21
C GLY A 176 -8.21 -15.71 3.24
N THR A 177 -8.58 -15.79 1.97
CA THR A 177 -7.67 -16.22 0.90
C THR A 177 -7.68 -15.16 -0.21
N ILE A 178 -6.50 -14.80 -0.69
CA ILE A 178 -6.35 -13.98 -1.90
C ILE A 178 -5.31 -14.60 -2.82
N ASN A 179 -5.62 -14.62 -4.11
CA ASN A 179 -4.71 -15.12 -5.12
C ASN A 179 -3.68 -14.04 -5.51
N THR A 180 -2.40 -14.40 -5.63
CA THR A 180 -1.32 -13.46 -5.95
C THR A 180 -1.45 -12.80 -7.33
N VAL A 181 -2.19 -13.42 -8.26
CA VAL A 181 -2.48 -12.85 -9.59
C VAL A 181 -3.32 -11.58 -9.49
N ALA A 182 -4.13 -11.42 -8.44
CA ALA A 182 -4.87 -10.17 -8.22
C ALA A 182 -3.95 -9.03 -7.73
N LEU A 183 -2.79 -9.36 -7.17
CA LEU A 183 -1.88 -8.41 -6.55
C LEU A 183 -0.82 -7.93 -7.55
N SER A 184 -0.38 -6.69 -7.42
CA SER A 184 0.75 -6.17 -8.19
C SER A 184 2.01 -7.00 -7.92
N SER A 185 2.72 -7.41 -8.97
CA SER A 185 3.97 -8.19 -8.90
C SER A 185 5.13 -7.38 -8.31
N ASN A 186 6.20 -8.06 -7.93
CA ASN A 186 7.43 -7.48 -7.37
C ASN A 186 7.15 -6.47 -6.24
N THR A 187 6.22 -6.80 -5.36
CA THR A 187 5.71 -5.90 -4.32
C THR A 187 5.63 -6.63 -2.98
N GLU A 188 6.12 -5.98 -1.93
CA GLU A 188 5.92 -6.42 -0.55
C GLU A 188 4.55 -5.94 -0.06
N TYR A 189 3.75 -6.88 0.45
CA TYR A 189 2.42 -6.65 0.99
C TYR A 189 2.39 -6.95 2.48
N ALA A 190 1.47 -6.29 3.16
CA ALA A 190 1.07 -6.62 4.53
C ALA A 190 -0.45 -6.81 4.59
N ALA A 191 -0.88 -7.82 5.34
CA ALA A 191 -2.28 -8.08 5.63
C ALA A 191 -2.66 -7.48 6.98
N TYR A 192 -3.87 -6.94 7.08
CA TYR A 192 -4.39 -6.27 8.27
C TYR A 192 -5.81 -6.75 8.56
N LEU A 193 -6.07 -7.22 9.78
CA LEU A 193 -7.42 -7.47 10.24
C LEU A 193 -8.08 -6.13 10.59
N VAL A 194 -9.26 -5.85 10.02
CA VAL A 194 -10.04 -4.64 10.28
C VAL A 194 -11.33 -5.00 11.02
N PHE A 195 -11.51 -4.44 12.20
CA PHE A 195 -12.56 -4.86 13.12
C PHE A 195 -12.98 -3.76 14.11
N LYS A 196 -14.10 -3.97 14.79
CA LYS A 196 -14.59 -3.13 15.89
C LYS A 196 -14.85 -3.97 17.12
N MET A 197 -14.77 -3.31 18.27
CA MET A 197 -15.06 -3.89 19.58
C MET A 197 -16.15 -3.04 20.22
N VAL A 198 -17.34 -3.60 20.41
CA VAL A 198 -18.48 -2.94 21.05
C VAL A 198 -18.91 -3.81 22.23
N ASP A 199 -18.77 -3.27 23.44
CA ASP A 199 -18.96 -3.99 24.71
C ASP A 199 -18.31 -5.39 24.75
N PRO A 200 -17.01 -5.50 24.40
CA PRO A 200 -16.36 -6.78 24.21
C PRO A 200 -16.24 -7.58 25.51
N HIS A 201 -16.58 -8.86 25.45
CA HIS A 201 -16.41 -9.81 26.56
C HIS A 201 -15.53 -10.98 26.13
N GLY A 202 -14.70 -11.49 27.05
CA GLY A 202 -13.90 -12.70 26.82
C GLY A 202 -12.59 -12.46 26.06
N PHE A 203 -12.27 -11.22 25.70
CA PHE A 203 -11.00 -10.86 25.05
C PHE A 203 -9.93 -10.37 26.05
N GLN A 204 -10.33 -10.12 27.31
CA GLN A 204 -9.43 -9.60 28.34
C GLN A 204 -8.32 -10.60 28.68
N ASN A 205 -7.06 -10.16 28.64
CA ASN A 205 -5.89 -10.99 28.93
C ASN A 205 -5.78 -12.25 28.03
N ARG A 206 -6.28 -12.18 26.79
CA ARG A 206 -6.23 -13.29 25.82
C ARG A 206 -5.39 -12.91 24.60
N PRO A 207 -4.35 -13.70 24.29
CA PRO A 207 -3.70 -13.61 22.99
C PRO A 207 -4.63 -14.17 21.91
N VAL A 208 -4.61 -13.55 20.75
CA VAL A 208 -5.21 -14.06 19.51
C VAL A 208 -4.07 -14.33 18.55
N GLU A 209 -4.07 -15.50 17.91
CA GLU A 209 -3.08 -15.85 16.90
C GLU A 209 -3.51 -15.26 15.56
N LEU A 210 -2.60 -14.52 14.93
CA LEU A 210 -2.72 -14.06 13.55
C LEU A 210 -1.64 -14.76 12.72
N SER A 211 -2.00 -15.21 11.53
CA SER A 211 -1.01 -15.73 10.59
C SER A 211 -1.27 -15.31 9.16
N VAL A 212 -0.18 -15.23 8.40
CA VAL A 212 -0.16 -15.04 6.95
C VAL A 212 0.80 -16.08 6.40
N PHE A 213 0.36 -16.85 5.40
CA PHE A 213 1.25 -17.78 4.71
C PHE A 213 0.94 -17.80 3.21
N VAL A 214 2.01 -17.93 2.43
CA VAL A 214 1.92 -18.12 0.98
C VAL A 214 2.05 -19.62 0.71
N GLU A 215 1.19 -20.17 -0.15
CA GLU A 215 1.28 -21.55 -0.58
C GLU A 215 2.69 -21.86 -1.13
N GLY A 216 3.32 -22.93 -0.62
CA GLY A 216 4.69 -23.28 -1.01
C GLY A 216 5.82 -22.37 -0.47
N GLY A 217 5.46 -21.29 0.24
CA GLY A 217 6.38 -20.24 0.65
C GLY A 217 6.56 -20.06 2.16
N HIS A 218 6.90 -18.83 2.56
CA HIS A 218 7.09 -18.46 3.97
C HIS A 218 5.74 -18.32 4.69
N SER A 219 5.74 -18.69 5.96
CA SER A 219 4.61 -18.45 6.88
C SER A 219 5.08 -17.59 8.05
N SER A 220 4.24 -16.64 8.42
CA SER A 220 4.42 -15.78 9.60
C SER A 220 3.23 -15.96 10.52
N THR A 221 3.51 -16.22 11.80
CA THR A 221 2.50 -16.39 12.84
C THR A 221 2.91 -15.56 14.05
N LYS A 222 1.97 -14.79 14.61
CA LYS A 222 2.21 -14.01 15.83
C LYS A 222 0.98 -13.96 16.72
N ASN A 223 1.24 -13.83 18.02
CA ASN A 223 0.19 -13.56 19.01
C ASN A 223 0.02 -12.05 19.21
N VAL A 224 -1.23 -11.60 19.22
CA VAL A 224 -1.59 -10.20 19.43
C VAL A 224 -2.64 -10.06 20.53
N CYS A 225 -2.86 -8.84 21.00
CA CYS A 225 -4.00 -8.53 21.85
C CYS A 225 -5.04 -7.75 21.06
N LEU A 226 -6.28 -8.23 21.01
CA LEU A 226 -7.39 -7.51 20.38
C LEU A 226 -8.17 -6.61 21.34
N ASP A 227 -7.92 -6.69 22.65
CA ASP A 227 -8.61 -5.87 23.65
C ASP A 227 -8.09 -4.41 23.58
N PRO A 228 -8.94 -3.42 23.22
CA PRO A 228 -8.52 -2.03 23.15
C PRO A 228 -8.27 -1.42 24.55
N ASN A 229 -8.75 -2.04 25.63
CA ASN A 229 -8.72 -1.52 26.99
C ASN A 229 -7.51 -2.01 27.82
N VAL A 230 -6.53 -2.65 27.19
CA VAL A 230 -5.37 -3.28 27.87
C VAL A 230 -4.58 -2.29 28.73
N ARG A 231 -4.56 -1.00 28.37
CA ARG A 231 -3.75 0.03 29.03
C ARG A 231 -4.14 0.31 30.49
N HIS A 232 -5.30 -0.17 30.96
CA HIS A 232 -5.82 0.16 32.28
C HIS A 232 -5.80 -0.99 33.30
N ARG A 233 -5.28 -2.17 32.96
CA ARG A 233 -5.32 -3.35 33.85
C ARG A 233 -4.05 -4.20 33.76
N SER A 234 -3.69 -4.82 34.87
CA SER A 234 -2.59 -5.79 34.96
C SER A 234 -2.96 -7.09 34.23
N HIS A 235 -2.49 -7.22 32.99
CA HIS A 235 -2.77 -8.37 32.13
C HIS A 235 -1.48 -9.11 31.74
N ASN A 236 -1.04 -10.05 32.58
CA ASN A 236 0.26 -10.72 32.44
C ASN A 236 0.43 -11.54 31.14
N ARG A 237 -0.64 -11.99 30.47
CA ARG A 237 -0.56 -12.84 29.26
C ARG A 237 -0.42 -12.06 27.97
N VAL A 238 -0.70 -10.75 27.99
CA VAL A 238 -0.70 -9.89 26.80
C VAL A 238 0.29 -8.73 26.91
N VAL A 239 1.13 -8.73 27.95
CA VAL A 239 2.22 -7.74 28.09
C VAL A 239 3.16 -7.84 26.90
N GLY A 240 3.41 -6.70 26.25
CA GLY A 240 4.32 -6.61 25.10
C GLY A 240 3.74 -7.10 23.77
N LEU A 241 2.50 -7.62 23.76
CA LEU A 241 1.84 -7.98 22.50
C LEU A 241 1.40 -6.73 21.74
N GLN A 242 1.44 -6.81 20.41
CA GLN A 242 0.90 -5.78 19.54
C GLN A 242 -0.58 -5.57 19.86
N CYS A 243 -0.98 -4.30 19.96
CA CYS A 243 -2.36 -3.88 20.14
C CYS A 243 -2.85 -3.18 18.86
N PRO A 244 -4.18 -3.12 18.64
CA PRO A 244 -4.73 -2.54 17.43
C PRO A 244 -4.57 -1.01 17.44
N THR A 245 -4.52 -0.43 16.26
CA THR A 245 -4.55 1.02 16.04
C THR A 245 -5.92 1.45 15.52
N VAL A 246 -6.39 2.62 15.93
CA VAL A 246 -7.66 3.17 15.42
C VAL A 246 -7.40 3.90 14.12
N ARG A 247 -8.17 3.55 13.09
CA ARG A 247 -8.16 4.16 11.77
C ARG A 247 -8.99 5.45 11.75
N SER A 248 -8.82 6.25 10.70
CA SER A 248 -9.58 7.49 10.50
C SER A 248 -11.09 7.27 10.30
N ASP A 249 -11.49 6.08 9.85
CA ASP A 249 -12.89 5.65 9.69
C ASP A 249 -13.51 5.11 11.00
N GLY A 250 -12.75 5.12 12.10
CA GLY A 250 -13.18 4.65 13.41
C GLY A 250 -13.16 3.14 13.59
N TRP A 251 -12.72 2.37 12.60
CA TRP A 251 -12.40 0.96 12.76
C TRP A 251 -11.03 0.77 13.41
N SER A 252 -10.82 -0.36 14.07
CA SER A 252 -9.50 -0.79 14.51
C SER A 252 -8.84 -1.63 13.43
N GLU A 253 -7.52 -1.50 13.28
CA GLU A 253 -6.71 -2.43 12.49
C GLU A 253 -5.56 -3.01 13.28
N ILE A 254 -5.16 -4.23 12.91
CA ILE A 254 -3.92 -4.83 13.38
C ILE A 254 -3.27 -5.63 12.25
N GLU A 255 -1.97 -5.43 12.07
CA GLU A 255 -1.19 -6.15 11.07
C GLU A 255 -1.12 -7.63 11.42
N MET A 256 -1.39 -8.50 10.46
CA MET A 256 -1.35 -9.97 10.60
C MET A 256 0.02 -10.52 10.22
N GLY A 257 0.65 -9.94 9.21
CA GLY A 257 1.94 -10.39 8.68
C GLY A 257 2.19 -9.85 7.28
N GLU A 258 3.36 -10.18 6.75
CA GLU A 258 3.89 -9.64 5.49
C GLU A 258 4.25 -10.78 4.55
N PHE A 259 4.17 -10.50 3.25
CA PHE A 259 4.54 -11.44 2.21
C PHE A 259 4.97 -10.70 0.95
N PHE A 260 5.80 -11.33 0.14
CA PHE A 260 6.29 -10.77 -1.11
C PHE A 260 5.61 -11.46 -2.29
N ASN A 261 4.98 -10.68 -3.17
CA ASN A 261 4.44 -11.19 -4.43
C ASN A 261 5.48 -11.03 -5.54
N SER A 262 6.06 -12.14 -6.02
CA SER A 262 7.00 -12.11 -7.14
C SER A 262 6.31 -11.88 -8.49
N GLY A 263 5.05 -12.30 -8.63
CA GLY A 263 4.30 -12.32 -9.89
C GLY A 263 4.67 -13.44 -10.86
N ILE A 264 5.45 -14.43 -10.41
CA ILE A 264 5.93 -15.54 -11.27
C ILE A 264 5.00 -16.75 -11.16
N GLU A 265 4.51 -17.04 -9.96
CA GLU A 265 3.69 -18.20 -9.66
C GLU A 265 2.26 -17.80 -9.30
N ASN A 266 1.31 -18.68 -9.61
CA ASN A 266 -0.09 -18.51 -9.24
C ASN A 266 -0.31 -19.14 -7.86
N GLU A 267 0.02 -18.38 -6.83
CA GLU A 267 0.01 -18.82 -5.43
C GLU A 267 -1.21 -18.27 -4.70
N GLU A 268 -1.66 -18.98 -3.67
CA GLU A 268 -2.64 -18.47 -2.73
C GLU A 268 -1.98 -17.94 -1.45
N VAL A 269 -2.43 -16.76 -1.03
CA VAL A 269 -2.07 -16.18 0.26
C VAL A 269 -3.23 -16.39 1.22
N HIS A 270 -2.94 -17.09 2.30
CA HIS A 270 -3.89 -17.41 3.34
C HIS A 270 -3.63 -16.56 4.58
N MET A 271 -4.69 -16.00 5.14
CA MET A 271 -4.67 -15.12 6.30
C MET A 271 -5.62 -15.69 7.35
N LYS A 272 -5.13 -15.94 8.56
CA LYS A 272 -5.89 -16.61 9.62
C LYS A 272 -5.95 -15.79 10.90
N VAL A 273 -7.12 -15.79 11.53
CA VAL A 273 -7.34 -15.26 12.89
C VAL A 273 -7.88 -16.41 13.74
N LEU A 274 -7.12 -16.82 14.75
CA LEU A 274 -7.43 -17.98 15.59
C LEU A 274 -7.40 -17.64 17.07
N GLU A 275 -8.46 -17.99 17.78
CA GLU A 275 -8.50 -17.95 19.25
C GLU A 275 -9.15 -19.23 19.76
N THR A 276 -8.46 -19.96 20.64
CA THR A 276 -8.87 -21.30 21.11
C THR A 276 -9.05 -21.43 22.62
N ALA A 277 -9.00 -20.33 23.40
CA ALA A 277 -8.88 -20.42 24.86
C ALA A 277 -10.18 -20.79 25.61
N GLY A 278 -11.23 -21.21 24.90
CA GLY A 278 -12.41 -21.90 25.43
C GLY A 278 -13.36 -21.04 26.27
N ASN A 279 -13.08 -19.75 26.46
CA ASN A 279 -13.94 -18.83 27.17
C ASN A 279 -14.94 -18.15 26.22
N TRP A 280 -16.16 -17.92 26.68
CA TRP A 280 -17.20 -17.25 25.91
C TRP A 280 -16.83 -15.81 25.55
N LYS A 281 -17.05 -15.46 24.27
CA LYS A 281 -16.66 -14.20 23.63
C LYS A 281 -17.80 -13.61 22.83
N ARG A 282 -17.89 -12.28 22.85
CA ARG A 282 -18.86 -11.49 22.09
C ARG A 282 -18.41 -10.05 21.91
N GLY A 283 -19.12 -9.30 21.07
CA GLY A 283 -18.88 -7.87 20.88
C GLY A 283 -17.70 -7.59 19.95
N PHE A 284 -17.35 -8.57 19.11
CA PHE A 284 -16.30 -8.48 18.09
C PHE A 284 -16.95 -8.41 16.71
N PHE A 285 -16.66 -7.35 15.96
CA PHE A 285 -17.27 -7.06 14.68
C PHE A 285 -16.17 -7.07 13.62
N VAL A 286 -16.25 -7.97 12.64
CA VAL A 286 -15.26 -8.09 11.57
C VAL A 286 -15.78 -7.37 10.35
N GLU A 287 -15.05 -6.35 9.89
CA GLU A 287 -15.32 -5.74 8.59
C GLU A 287 -14.66 -6.54 7.47
N GLY A 288 -13.42 -6.99 7.71
CA GLY A 288 -12.67 -7.71 6.70
C GLY A 288 -11.18 -7.82 6.97
N ILE A 289 -10.44 -8.26 5.95
CA ILE A 289 -8.98 -8.31 5.93
C ILE A 289 -8.48 -7.43 4.76
N GLU A 290 -7.66 -6.43 5.07
CA GLU A 290 -7.07 -5.51 4.10
C GLU A 290 -5.63 -5.93 3.76
N VAL A 291 -5.34 -6.10 2.47
CA VAL A 291 -4.03 -6.43 1.92
C VAL A 291 -3.53 -5.21 1.16
N ARG A 292 -2.44 -4.59 1.63
CA ARG A 292 -1.91 -3.35 1.05
C ARG A 292 -0.39 -3.39 0.85
N PRO A 293 0.14 -2.71 -0.18
CA PRO A 293 1.58 -2.54 -0.36
C PRO A 293 2.23 -1.87 0.86
N LYS A 294 3.47 -2.26 1.17
CA LYS A 294 4.26 -1.70 2.28
C LYS A 294 5.15 -0.54 1.85
#